data_AF-A0A7Z9SE41-F1
#
_entry.id   AF-A0A7Z9SE41-F1
#
_cell.length_a   1.000
_cell.length_b   1.000
_cell.length_c   1.000
_cell.angle_alpha   90.00
_cell.angle_beta   90.00
_cell.angle_gamma   90.00
#
_symmetry.space_group_name_H-M   'P 1'
#
loop_
_entity.id
_entity.type
_entity.pdbx_description
1 polymer ?
#
loop_
_entity_poly.entity_id
_entity_poly.type
_entity_poly.pdbx_seq_one_letter_code
_entity_poly.pdbx_strand_id
1 'polypeptide(L)'
;VRMDKHLFNTKKMLKYLSNHEGVEWVTHPDLPDHPDYKISKKILPKGAGSIITFGVKGGRAAGEAFINAVKLVSNLANVGDSKTLIIHPASTTHAQMDAETMKLAGLTEDMIRLSVGIEDIDDIVGDFENGFRAAKKPRLVVNK
;
A
#
# COMPACT_ATOMS: atom_id res chain seq x y z
N VAL A 1 -20.91 -0.27 10.47
CA VAL A 1 -20.98 -1.21 9.32
C VAL A 1 -19.80 -1.03 8.36
N ARG A 2 -19.73 0.04 7.54
CA ARG A 2 -18.60 0.21 6.58
C ARG A 2 -17.24 0.30 7.27
N MET A 3 -17.12 1.15 8.28
CA MET A 3 -15.85 1.33 9.01
C MET A 3 -15.38 0.03 9.68
N ASP A 4 -16.30 -0.76 10.25
CA ASP A 4 -15.94 -2.04 10.87
C ASP A 4 -15.33 -3.02 9.86
N LYS A 5 -15.89 -3.06 8.65
CA LYS A 5 -15.37 -3.90 7.56
C LYS A 5 -14.02 -3.39 7.03
N HIS A 6 -13.85 -2.07 6.88
CA HIS A 6 -12.56 -1.46 6.57
C HIS A 6 -11.50 -1.86 7.60
N LEU A 7 -11.76 -1.64 8.90
CA LEU A 7 -10.83 -1.96 9.98
C LEU A 7 -10.52 -3.46 10.05
N PHE A 8 -11.52 -4.31 9.83
CA PHE A 8 -11.33 -5.76 9.74
C PHE A 8 -10.39 -6.14 8.59
N ASN A 9 -10.66 -5.65 7.37
CA ASN A 9 -9.84 -5.93 6.19
C ASN A 9 -8.42 -5.35 6.37
N THR A 10 -8.28 -4.14 6.91
CA THR A 10 -6.99 -3.51 7.20
C THR A 10 -6.15 -4.35 8.15
N LYS A 11 -6.73 -4.87 9.24
CA LYS A 11 -6.01 -5.76 10.16
C LYS A 11 -5.48 -7.02 9.46
N LYS A 12 -6.26 -7.57 8.53
CA LYS A 12 -5.85 -8.74 7.74
C LYS A 12 -4.76 -8.40 6.74
N MET A 13 -4.89 -7.26 6.04
CA MET A 13 -3.89 -6.76 5.11
C MET A 13 -2.57 -6.42 5.80
N LEU A 14 -2.59 -5.82 6.99
CA LEU A 14 -1.37 -5.58 7.78
C LEU A 14 -0.66 -6.90 8.08
N LYS A 15 -1.38 -7.92 8.55
CA LYS A 15 -0.79 -9.24 8.79
C LYS A 15 -0.21 -9.84 7.51
N TYR A 16 -0.94 -9.78 6.41
CA TYR A 16 -0.50 -10.32 5.13
C TYR A 16 0.77 -9.60 4.63
N LEU A 17 0.73 -8.27 4.52
CA LEU A 17 1.84 -7.45 4.01
C LEU A 17 3.10 -7.58 4.87
N SER A 18 2.96 -7.55 6.21
CA SER A 18 4.11 -7.68 7.12
C SER A 18 4.80 -9.05 7.06
N ASN A 19 4.17 -10.08 6.46
CA ASN A 19 4.75 -11.41 6.30
C ASN A 19 5.07 -11.76 4.83
N HIS A 20 4.81 -10.85 3.89
CA HIS A 20 4.94 -11.15 2.47
C HIS A 20 6.37 -10.87 1.97
N GLU A 21 6.96 -11.81 1.24
CA GLU A 21 8.37 -11.73 0.81
C GLU A 21 8.67 -10.56 -0.15
N GLY A 22 7.66 -10.09 -0.88
CA GLY A 22 7.74 -8.96 -1.81
C GLY A 22 7.60 -7.57 -1.16
N VAL A 23 7.42 -7.51 0.15
CA VAL A 23 7.26 -6.27 0.92
C VAL A 23 8.56 -5.97 1.68
N GLU A 24 9.08 -4.75 1.56
CA GLU A 24 10.30 -4.30 2.25
C GLU A 24 9.99 -3.77 3.65
N TRP A 25 8.93 -2.99 3.77
CA TRP A 25 8.49 -2.39 5.03
C TRP A 25 6.98 -2.14 4.99
N VAL A 26 6.34 -2.05 6.15
CA VAL A 26 4.93 -1.67 6.31
C VAL A 26 4.86 -0.65 7.43
N THR A 27 4.07 0.40 7.27
CA THR A 27 3.80 1.36 8.33
C THR A 27 2.30 1.61 8.46
N HIS A 28 1.83 1.54 9.71
CA HIS A 28 0.45 1.82 10.10
C HIS A 28 0.42 2.02 11.62
N PRO A 29 -0.41 2.94 12.16
CA PRO A 29 -0.46 3.16 13.61
C PRO A 29 -0.98 1.98 14.45
N ASP A 30 -1.43 0.89 13.81
CA ASP A 30 -1.83 -0.35 14.49
C ASP A 30 -0.70 -1.37 14.61
N LEU A 31 0.47 -1.12 14.02
CA LEU A 31 1.65 -1.98 14.13
C LEU A 31 2.50 -1.57 15.35
N PRO A 32 3.04 -2.54 16.14
CA PRO A 32 3.77 -2.25 17.38
C PRO A 32 5.06 -1.43 17.22
N ASP A 33 5.67 -1.49 16.05
CA ASP A 33 6.89 -0.77 15.66
C ASP A 33 6.62 0.67 15.19
N HIS A 34 5.36 1.06 15.01
CA HIS A 34 5.00 2.42 14.65
C HIS A 34 5.24 3.39 15.84
N PRO A 35 5.89 4.55 15.64
CA PRO A 35 6.17 5.52 16.71
C PRO A 35 4.93 5.90 17.53
N ASP A 36 3.80 6.07 16.84
CA ASP A 36 2.53 6.44 17.46
C ASP A 36 1.67 5.26 17.94
N TYR A 37 2.17 4.02 17.96
CA TYR A 37 1.37 2.85 18.34
C TYR A 37 0.68 3.01 19.71
N LYS A 38 1.41 3.53 20.72
CA LYS A 38 0.85 3.68 22.08
C LYS A 38 -0.24 4.75 22.12
N ILE A 39 -0.04 5.88 21.44
CA ILE A 39 -1.04 6.95 21.42
C ILE A 39 -2.25 6.53 20.59
N SER A 40 -2.05 5.88 19.43
CA SER A 40 -3.12 5.40 18.56
C SER A 40 -4.05 4.44 19.32
N LYS A 41 -3.53 3.52 20.12
CA LYS A 41 -4.36 2.63 20.96
C LYS A 41 -5.18 3.38 22.01
N LYS A 42 -4.68 4.52 22.49
CA LYS A 42 -5.40 5.36 23.46
C LYS A 42 -6.51 6.19 22.80
N ILE A 43 -6.22 6.84 21.68
CA ILE A 43 -7.16 7.80 21.05
C ILE A 43 -8.05 7.18 19.97
N LEU A 44 -7.65 6.04 19.40
CA LEU A 44 -8.39 5.27 18.38
C LEU A 44 -8.58 3.82 18.85
N PRO A 45 -9.29 3.58 19.96
CA PRO A 45 -9.40 2.24 20.58
C PRO A 45 -10.09 1.20 19.69
N LYS A 46 -10.78 1.63 18.62
CA LYS A 46 -11.45 0.75 17.66
C LYS A 46 -10.56 0.38 16.45
N GLY A 47 -9.41 1.03 16.28
CA GLY A 47 -8.49 0.82 15.15
C GLY A 47 -8.15 2.12 14.44
N ALA A 48 -6.96 2.19 13.82
CA ALA A 48 -6.36 3.43 13.34
C ALA A 48 -6.67 3.79 11.87
N GLY A 49 -7.86 3.42 11.40
CA GLY A 49 -8.30 3.67 10.02
C GLY A 49 -7.88 2.58 9.05
N SER A 50 -7.96 2.87 7.75
CA SER A 50 -7.76 1.89 6.67
C SER A 50 -6.69 2.26 5.64
N ILE A 51 -5.84 3.22 5.99
CA ILE A 51 -4.74 3.68 5.13
C ILE A 51 -3.46 2.99 5.56
N ILE A 52 -2.98 2.06 4.74
CA ILE A 52 -1.70 1.39 4.91
C ILE A 52 -0.70 2.00 3.93
N THR A 53 0.53 2.24 4.38
CA THR A 53 1.65 2.50 3.48
C THR A 53 2.68 1.38 3.62
N PHE A 54 3.24 0.93 2.50
CA PHE A 54 4.22 -0.14 2.47
C PHE A 54 5.17 0.01 1.28
N GLY A 55 6.35 -0.58 1.38
CA GLY A 55 7.36 -0.60 0.32
C GLY A 55 7.31 -1.90 -0.47
N VAL A 56 7.27 -1.81 -1.80
CA VAL A 56 7.42 -2.98 -2.70
C VAL A 56 8.90 -3.19 -3.03
N LYS A 57 9.42 -4.40 -2.78
CA LYS A 57 10.79 -4.74 -3.13
C LYS A 57 11.05 -4.56 -4.63
N GLY A 58 12.17 -3.92 -4.95
CA GLY A 58 12.56 -3.60 -6.34
C GLY A 58 12.31 -2.15 -6.75
N GLY A 59 11.87 -1.27 -5.84
CA GLY A 59 11.84 0.18 -6.06
C GLY A 59 10.78 0.62 -7.08
N ARG A 60 11.02 1.76 -7.73
CA ARG A 60 10.06 2.44 -8.62
C ARG A 60 9.49 1.53 -9.71
N ALA A 61 10.34 0.77 -10.39
CA ALA A 61 9.91 -0.10 -11.48
C ALA A 61 9.03 -1.26 -10.99
N ALA A 62 9.34 -1.82 -9.82
CA ALA A 62 8.55 -2.89 -9.21
C ALA A 62 7.21 -2.35 -8.68
N GLY A 63 7.20 -1.18 -8.05
CA GLY A 63 6.00 -0.50 -7.59
C GLY A 63 5.05 -0.14 -8.73
N GLU A 64 5.57 0.36 -9.85
CA GLU A 64 4.78 0.62 -11.06
C GLU A 64 4.21 -0.67 -11.66
N ALA A 65 5.02 -1.72 -11.78
CA ALA A 65 4.55 -3.02 -12.26
C ALA A 65 3.47 -3.62 -11.35
N PHE A 66 3.60 -3.45 -10.03
CA PHE A 66 2.63 -3.90 -9.04
C PHE A 66 1.26 -3.26 -9.26
N ILE A 67 1.20 -1.92 -9.27
CA ILE A 67 -0.08 -1.19 -9.37
C ILE A 67 -0.78 -1.34 -10.72
N ASN A 68 -0.03 -1.67 -11.77
CA ASN A 68 -0.58 -1.90 -13.11
C ASN A 68 -1.08 -3.35 -13.30
N ALA A 69 -0.71 -4.28 -12.42
CA ALA A 69 -1.04 -5.69 -12.55
C ALA A 69 -2.24 -6.14 -11.69
N VAL A 70 -2.59 -5.36 -10.66
CA VAL A 70 -3.84 -5.55 -9.90
C VAL A 70 -5.05 -5.30 -10.79
N LYS A 71 -6.13 -6.04 -10.57
CA LYS A 71 -7.35 -6.04 -11.41
C LYS A 71 -8.61 -5.66 -10.65
N LEU A 72 -8.68 -6.04 -9.37
CA LEU A 72 -9.77 -5.68 -8.48
C LEU A 72 -9.52 -4.30 -7.88
N VAL A 73 -8.31 -4.09 -7.39
CA VAL A 73 -7.90 -2.85 -6.73
C VAL A 73 -7.68 -1.75 -7.76
N SER A 74 -8.27 -0.58 -7.49
CA SER A 74 -8.28 0.54 -8.43
C SER A 74 -7.11 1.49 -8.17
N ASN A 75 -6.32 1.78 -9.20
CA ASN A 75 -5.26 2.80 -9.13
C ASN A 75 -5.87 4.21 -9.18
N LEU A 76 -6.20 4.78 -8.02
CA LEU A 76 -6.85 6.07 -7.90
C LEU A 76 -6.32 6.86 -6.68
N ALA A 77 -6.27 8.18 -6.83
CA ALA A 77 -5.73 9.08 -5.81
C ALA A 77 -6.69 9.36 -4.64
N ASN A 78 -7.95 8.93 -4.69
CA ASN A 78 -8.92 9.09 -3.59
C ASN A 78 -8.63 8.13 -2.41
N VAL A 79 -9.37 8.30 -1.32
CA VAL A 79 -9.29 7.50 -0.09
C VAL A 79 -10.68 7.28 0.52
N GLY A 80 -10.86 6.19 1.27
CA GLY A 80 -12.09 5.94 2.05
C GLY A 80 -13.32 5.54 1.23
N ASP A 81 -13.13 5.12 -0.03
CA ASP A 81 -14.18 4.51 -0.84
C ASP A 81 -14.51 3.10 -0.34
N SER A 82 -15.70 2.61 -0.67
CA SER A 82 -16.05 1.19 -0.58
C SER A 82 -15.09 0.29 -1.35
N LYS A 83 -14.55 0.75 -2.48
CA LYS A 83 -13.53 0.03 -3.24
C LYS A 83 -12.16 0.18 -2.60
N THR A 84 -11.35 -0.85 -2.71
CA THR A 84 -9.93 -0.81 -2.38
C THR A 84 -9.19 -0.01 -3.44
N LEU A 85 -8.39 0.96 -2.98
CA LEU A 85 -7.67 1.89 -3.83
C LEU A 85 -6.18 1.80 -3.54
N ILE A 86 -5.38 1.91 -4.58
CA ILE A 86 -3.93 1.89 -4.47
C ILE A 86 -3.32 3.04 -5.25
N ILE A 87 -2.16 3.52 -4.81
CA ILE A 87 -1.35 4.44 -5.59
C ILE A 87 0.12 4.22 -5.29
N HIS A 88 0.94 4.32 -6.34
CA HIS A 88 2.39 4.37 -6.24
C HIS A 88 2.85 5.80 -6.56
N PRO A 89 3.13 6.67 -5.57
CA PRO A 89 3.40 8.08 -5.82
C PRO A 89 4.53 8.31 -6.82
N ALA A 90 5.59 7.51 -6.73
CA ALA A 90 6.80 7.66 -7.54
C ALA A 90 6.61 7.40 -9.04
N SER A 91 5.53 6.73 -9.47
CA SER A 91 5.17 6.55 -10.90
C SER A 91 3.84 7.20 -11.29
N THR A 92 3.19 7.92 -10.37
CA THR A 92 1.88 8.55 -10.62
C THR A 92 1.91 10.03 -10.23
N THR A 93 1.43 10.37 -9.04
CA THR A 93 1.24 11.74 -8.56
C THR A 93 2.53 12.55 -8.44
N HIS A 94 3.67 11.89 -8.25
CA HIS A 94 4.97 12.53 -8.03
C HIS A 94 6.01 12.05 -9.06
N ALA A 95 5.57 11.58 -10.23
CA ALA A 95 6.46 11.00 -11.25
C ALA A 95 7.55 11.97 -11.78
N GLN A 96 7.34 13.28 -11.63
CA GLN A 96 8.31 14.32 -12.04
C GLN A 96 9.38 14.62 -10.97
N MET A 97 9.25 14.07 -9.76
CA MET A 97 10.25 14.25 -8.70
C MET A 97 11.38 13.23 -8.84
N ASP A 98 12.62 13.72 -8.71
CA ASP A 98 13.78 12.86 -8.56
C ASP A 98 13.81 12.18 -7.17
N ALA A 99 14.68 11.19 -7.02
CA ALA A 99 14.76 10.37 -5.81
C ALA A 99 15.15 11.20 -4.56
N GLU A 100 16.02 12.19 -4.72
CA GLU A 100 16.45 13.07 -3.63
C GLU A 100 15.29 13.94 -3.13
N THR A 101 14.53 14.54 -4.05
CA THR A 101 13.37 15.38 -3.74
C THR A 101 12.26 14.56 -3.06
N MET A 102 11.99 13.35 -3.54
CA MET A 102 11.02 12.45 -2.90
C MET A 102 11.45 12.10 -1.47
N LYS A 103 12.73 11.79 -1.27
CA LYS A 103 13.26 11.47 0.05
C LYS A 103 13.12 12.64 1.02
N LEU A 104 13.38 13.86 0.56
CA LEU A 104 13.16 15.09 1.36
C LEU A 104 11.67 15.28 1.71
N ALA A 105 10.75 14.84 0.85
CA ALA A 105 9.32 14.84 1.10
C ALA A 105 8.83 13.66 1.96
N GLY A 106 9.73 12.81 2.46
CA GLY A 106 9.38 11.61 3.22
C GLY A 106 8.78 10.48 2.39
N LEU A 107 8.96 10.53 1.07
CA LEU A 107 8.54 9.50 0.11
C LEU A 107 9.75 8.63 -0.27
N THR A 108 9.50 7.36 -0.51
CA THR A 108 10.48 6.42 -1.05
C THR A 108 10.01 5.90 -2.40
N GLU A 109 10.96 5.53 -3.26
CA GLU A 109 10.66 5.08 -4.63
C GLU A 109 9.85 3.79 -4.69
N ASP A 110 9.80 3.02 -3.61
CA ASP A 110 9.05 1.77 -3.47
C ASP A 110 7.66 1.95 -2.83
N MET A 111 7.33 3.16 -2.38
CA MET A 111 6.15 3.42 -1.54
C MET A 111 4.85 3.19 -2.30
N ILE A 112 4.00 2.37 -1.72
CA ILE A 112 2.61 2.18 -2.08
C ILE A 112 1.73 2.74 -0.96
N ARG A 113 0.71 3.51 -1.32
CA ARG A 113 -0.38 3.88 -0.42
C ARG A 113 -1.62 3.08 -0.79
N LEU A 114 -2.14 2.36 0.19
CA LEU A 114 -3.31 1.50 0.09
C LEU A 114 -4.44 2.04 0.97
N SER A 115 -5.58 2.36 0.36
CA SER A 115 -6.85 2.58 1.04
C SER A 115 -7.66 1.30 0.97
N VAL A 116 -7.68 0.53 2.06
CA VAL A 116 -8.36 -0.78 2.09
C VAL A 116 -9.87 -0.58 2.06
N GLY A 117 -10.54 -1.23 1.11
CA GLY A 117 -11.98 -1.18 0.89
C GLY A 117 -12.77 -2.18 1.75
N ILE A 118 -14.01 -2.46 1.33
CA ILE A 118 -14.94 -3.37 2.04
C ILE A 118 -15.20 -4.69 1.29
N GLU A 119 -14.43 -4.98 0.24
CA GLU A 119 -14.52 -6.23 -0.51
C GLU A 119 -14.21 -7.47 0.37
N ASP A 120 -14.38 -8.66 -0.22
CA ASP A 120 -13.88 -9.87 0.40
C ASP A 120 -12.36 -9.78 0.56
N ILE A 121 -11.86 -10.22 1.72
CA ILE A 121 -10.45 -10.09 2.03
C ILE A 121 -9.59 -11.03 1.19
N ASP A 122 -10.10 -12.22 0.86
CA ASP A 122 -9.36 -13.20 0.08
C ASP A 122 -9.24 -12.75 -1.38
N ASP A 123 -10.24 -12.02 -1.89
CA ASP A 123 -10.19 -11.40 -3.22
C ASP A 123 -9.15 -10.27 -3.27
N ILE A 124 -9.07 -9.41 -2.24
CA ILE A 124 -8.04 -8.36 -2.16
C ILE A 124 -6.64 -8.98 -2.12
N VAL A 125 -6.44 -9.99 -1.27
CA VAL A 125 -5.15 -10.69 -1.14
C VAL A 125 -4.79 -11.39 -2.46
N GLY A 126 -5.73 -12.11 -3.07
CA GLY A 126 -5.54 -12.78 -4.36
C GLY A 126 -5.18 -11.81 -5.49
N ASP A 127 -5.72 -10.60 -5.46
CA ASP A 127 -5.35 -9.56 -6.43
C ASP A 127 -3.94 -9.00 -6.16
N PHE A 128 -3.57 -8.82 -4.90
CA PHE A 128 -2.21 -8.40 -4.50
C PHE A 128 -1.14 -9.42 -4.94
N GLU A 129 -1.44 -10.71 -4.92
CA GLU A 129 -0.54 -11.75 -5.45
C GLU A 129 -0.25 -11.56 -6.95
N ASN A 130 -1.21 -11.06 -7.74
CA ASN A 130 -0.96 -10.70 -9.13
C ASN A 130 0.02 -9.53 -9.23
N GLY A 131 -0.17 -8.51 -8.39
CA GLY A 131 0.74 -7.37 -8.26
C GLY A 131 2.17 -7.81 -7.91
N PHE A 132 2.35 -8.62 -6.86
CA PHE A 132 3.67 -9.07 -6.43
C PHE A 132 4.35 -9.98 -7.47
N ARG A 133 3.58 -10.81 -8.20
CA ARG A 133 4.11 -11.62 -9.29
C ARG A 133 4.68 -10.75 -10.42
N ALA A 134 4.00 -9.65 -10.77
CA ALA A 134 4.49 -8.69 -11.76
C ALA A 134 5.71 -7.92 -11.26
N ALA A 135 5.72 -7.51 -9.99
CA ALA A 135 6.82 -6.78 -9.36
C ALA A 135 8.14 -7.56 -9.34
N LYS A 136 8.12 -8.90 -9.33
CA LYS A 136 9.33 -9.75 -9.41
C LYS A 136 10.03 -9.70 -10.76
N LYS A 137 9.32 -9.32 -11.83
CA LYS A 137 9.85 -9.24 -13.20
C LYS A 137 9.35 -7.95 -13.85
N PRO A 138 9.72 -6.77 -13.33
CA PRO A 138 9.28 -5.53 -13.91
C PRO A 138 9.85 -5.46 -15.33
N ARG A 139 8.99 -5.31 -16.33
CA ARG A 139 9.48 -5.02 -17.68
C ARG A 139 10.23 -3.71 -17.58
N LEU A 140 11.53 -3.75 -17.83
CA LEU A 140 12.33 -2.54 -17.99
C LEU A 140 11.72 -1.76 -19.15
N VAL A 141 11.00 -0.68 -18.83
CA VAL A 141 10.72 0.34 -19.82
C VAL A 141 12.08 0.99 -20.07
N VAL A 142 12.73 0.59 -21.15
CA VAL A 142 13.92 1.27 -21.65
C VAL A 142 13.48 2.70 -21.93
N ASN A 143 13.90 3.64 -21.09
CA ASN A 143 13.66 5.07 -21.31
C ASN A 143 14.10 5.40 -22.74
N LYS A 144 13.16 5.95 -23.53
CA LYS A 144 13.49 6.66 -24.78
C LYS A 144 14.05 8.03 -24.45
#